data_AF-A0A2S7JK02-F1
#
_entry.id   AF-A0A2S7JK02-F1
#
_cell.length_a   1.000
_cell.length_b   1.000
_cell.length_c   1.000
_cell.angle_alpha   90.00
_cell.angle_beta   90.00
_cell.angle_gamma   90.00
#
_symmetry.space_group_name_H-M   'P 1'
#
loop_
_entity.id
_entity.type
_entity.pdbx_description
1 polymer ?
#
loop_
_entity_poly.entity_id
_entity_poly.type
_entity_poly.pdbx_seq_one_letter_code
_entity_poly.pdbx_strand_id
1 'polypeptide(L)'
;MADVLPYLACGEESAVYAFTGRLQSALPADAAQVLQRIADDEQGHANLIAAIQAELPAAGISISPLRLAQFFRRIEAATPAEHLARVAALDWAVCKLLQPLLRIGGPVSQAPLLHSAMCDLRQDEARHVRLARGLAQQMGFSATQQTAINLDMQQRLQRLMQPVHAALQRLRGQ
;
A
#
# COMPACT_ATOMS: atom_id res chain seq x y z
N MET A 1 10.47 -8.30 -10.80
CA MET A 1 9.72 -7.06 -10.51
C MET A 1 8.38 -7.02 -11.21
N ALA A 2 8.26 -7.50 -12.46
CA ALA A 2 6.97 -7.62 -13.16
C ALA A 2 5.90 -8.36 -12.34
N ASP A 3 6.27 -9.44 -11.65
CA ASP A 3 5.35 -10.20 -10.78
C ASP A 3 5.05 -9.51 -9.44
N VAL A 4 5.52 -8.29 -9.16
CA VAL A 4 5.35 -7.63 -7.85
C VAL A 4 4.73 -6.23 -7.99
N LEU A 5 5.07 -5.50 -9.05
CA LEU A 5 4.55 -4.16 -9.35
C LEU A 5 3.02 -4.05 -9.43
N PRO A 6 2.29 -4.99 -10.03
CA PRO A 6 0.83 -4.94 -10.04
C PRO A 6 0.25 -4.82 -8.64
N TYR A 7 0.88 -5.43 -7.63
CA TYR A 7 0.39 -5.41 -6.25
C TYR A 7 0.75 -4.14 -5.49
N LEU A 8 1.75 -3.40 -5.97
CA LEU A 8 2.02 -2.05 -5.48
C LEU A 8 0.94 -1.10 -5.98
N ALA A 9 0.61 -1.16 -7.28
CA ALA A 9 -0.50 -0.38 -7.85
C ALA A 9 -1.83 -0.65 -7.13
N CYS A 10 -2.02 -1.88 -6.64
CA CYS A 10 -3.19 -2.25 -5.88
C CYS A 10 -3.27 -1.57 -4.50
N GLY A 11 -2.12 -1.28 -3.86
CA GLY A 11 -2.07 -0.47 -2.64
C GLY A 11 -2.57 0.96 -2.92
N GLU A 12 -2.08 1.55 -4.01
CA GLU A 12 -2.45 2.90 -4.45
C GLU A 12 -3.96 3.03 -4.74
N GLU A 13 -4.56 2.04 -5.41
CA GLU A 13 -6.01 2.03 -5.66
C GLU A 13 -6.82 1.95 -4.37
N SER A 14 -6.32 1.26 -3.34
CA SER A 14 -7.04 1.08 -2.07
C SER A 14 -7.10 2.36 -1.24
N ALA A 15 -6.06 3.19 -1.33
CA ALA A 15 -6.00 4.51 -0.72
C ALA A 15 -7.03 5.42 -1.39
N VAL A 16 -7.07 5.46 -2.73
CA VAL A 16 -8.09 6.21 -3.49
C VAL A 16 -9.52 5.79 -3.13
N TYR A 17 -9.79 4.48 -3.05
CA TYR A 17 -11.09 3.96 -2.62
C TYR A 17 -11.43 4.29 -1.17
N ALA A 18 -10.42 4.42 -0.30
CA ALA A 18 -10.63 4.78 1.09
C ALA A 18 -10.98 6.25 1.31
N PHE A 19 -10.53 7.11 0.40
CA PHE A 19 -10.65 8.56 0.55
C PHE A 19 -11.82 9.15 -0.26
N THR A 20 -12.36 8.40 -1.22
CA THR A 20 -13.49 8.83 -2.08
C THR A 20 -14.81 8.10 -1.79
N GLY A 21 -14.81 7.22 -0.78
CA GLY A 21 -15.93 6.32 -0.49
C GLY A 21 -17.04 6.91 0.39
N ARG A 22 -18.00 6.03 0.75
CA ARG A 22 -19.21 6.29 1.56
C ARG A 22 -18.97 7.05 2.87
N LEU A 23 -17.76 6.93 3.41
CA LEU A 23 -17.36 7.47 4.71
C LEU A 23 -16.87 8.92 4.62
N GLN A 24 -16.71 9.48 3.41
CA GLN A 24 -16.24 10.85 3.19
C GLN A 24 -17.17 11.89 3.83
N SER A 25 -18.48 11.66 3.80
CA SER A 25 -19.46 12.55 4.45
C SER A 25 -19.47 12.47 5.98
N ALA A 26 -18.88 11.43 6.56
CA ALA A 26 -18.76 11.25 8.00
C ALA A 26 -17.42 11.76 8.57
N LEU A 27 -16.53 12.25 7.70
CA LEU A 27 -15.22 12.76 8.09
C LEU A 27 -15.30 14.25 8.46
N PRO A 28 -14.60 14.67 9.52
CA PRO A 28 -14.30 16.08 9.76
C PRO A 28 -13.66 16.76 8.53
N ALA A 29 -13.94 18.04 8.30
CA ALA A 29 -13.50 18.74 7.09
C ALA A 29 -11.97 18.82 6.94
N ASP A 30 -11.25 18.95 8.06
CA ASP A 30 -9.79 18.90 8.11
C ASP A 30 -9.24 17.51 7.75
N ALA A 31 -9.86 16.45 8.26
CA ALA A 31 -9.54 15.08 7.87
C ALA A 31 -9.79 14.86 6.38
N ALA A 32 -10.93 15.32 5.85
CA ALA A 32 -11.27 15.19 4.43
C ALA A 32 -10.23 15.88 3.51
N GLN A 33 -9.73 17.06 3.88
CA GLN A 33 -8.68 17.75 3.11
C GLN A 33 -7.35 17.00 3.12
N VAL A 34 -6.95 16.44 4.27
CA VAL A 34 -5.73 15.63 4.36
C VAL A 34 -5.85 14.39 3.49
N LEU A 35 -7.00 13.72 3.49
CA LEU A 35 -7.24 12.50 2.72
C LEU A 35 -7.31 12.77 1.23
N GLN A 36 -7.84 13.92 0.81
CA GLN A 36 -7.82 14.32 -0.60
C GLN A 36 -6.38 14.51 -1.10
N ARG A 37 -5.50 15.13 -0.30
CA ARG A 37 -4.08 15.28 -0.68
C ARG A 37 -3.37 13.95 -0.82
N ILE A 38 -3.66 13.00 0.09
CA ILE A 38 -3.12 11.64 -0.03
C ILE A 38 -3.64 11.02 -1.34
N ALA A 39 -4.94 11.06 -1.61
CA ALA A 39 -5.50 10.52 -2.86
C ALA A 39 -4.85 11.10 -4.13
N ASP A 40 -4.51 12.39 -4.13
CA ASP A 40 -3.82 13.04 -5.25
C ASP A 40 -2.37 12.52 -5.41
N ASP A 41 -1.66 12.30 -4.30
CA ASP A 41 -0.30 11.72 -4.30
C ASP A 41 -0.32 10.26 -4.84
N GLU A 42 -1.27 9.45 -4.39
CA GLU A 42 -1.44 8.03 -4.78
C GLU A 42 -1.74 7.88 -6.28
N GLN A 43 -2.44 8.85 -6.88
CA GLN A 43 -2.65 8.87 -8.33
C GLN A 43 -1.33 9.05 -9.10
N GLY A 44 -0.40 9.84 -8.56
CA GLY A 44 0.94 10.02 -9.10
C GLY A 44 1.76 8.72 -9.01
N HIS A 45 1.69 8.04 -7.87
CA HIS A 45 2.34 6.74 -7.67
C HIS A 45 1.78 5.66 -8.60
N ALA A 46 0.45 5.58 -8.76
CA ALA A 46 -0.17 4.64 -9.69
C ALA A 46 0.33 4.84 -11.14
N ASN A 47 0.46 6.10 -11.58
CA ASN A 47 1.00 6.44 -12.89
C ASN A 47 2.48 6.02 -13.02
N LEU A 48 3.29 6.25 -11.99
CA LEU A 48 4.69 5.82 -11.94
C LEU A 48 4.81 4.30 -12.03
N ILE A 49 4.01 3.56 -11.27
CA ILE A 49 3.99 2.10 -11.29
C ILE A 49 3.57 1.57 -12.67
N ALA A 50 2.55 2.17 -13.29
CA ALA A 50 2.11 1.81 -14.63
C ALA A 50 3.22 2.05 -15.68
N ALA A 51 3.95 3.17 -15.58
CA ALA A 51 5.08 3.46 -16.45
C ALA A 51 6.22 2.44 -16.29
N ILE A 52 6.56 2.07 -15.05
CA ILE A 52 7.57 1.02 -14.79
C ILE A 52 7.10 -0.32 -15.33
N GLN A 53 5.82 -0.65 -15.18
CA GLN A 53 5.27 -1.92 -15.64
C GLN A 53 5.26 -2.05 -17.17
N ALA A 54 5.09 -0.93 -17.90
CA ALA A 54 5.17 -0.92 -19.36
C ALA A 54 6.56 -1.27 -19.90
N GLU A 55 7.61 -0.98 -19.14
CA GLU A 55 9.01 -1.26 -19.49
C GLU A 55 9.47 -2.68 -19.09
N LEU A 56 8.60 -3.45 -18.42
CA LEU A 56 8.91 -4.79 -17.94
C LEU A 56 8.23 -5.87 -18.79
N PRO A 57 8.84 -7.06 -18.89
CA PRO A 57 8.18 -8.21 -19.49
C PRO A 57 6.90 -8.55 -18.72
N ALA A 58 5.92 -9.13 -19.40
CA ALA A 58 4.67 -9.54 -18.79
C ALA A 58 4.90 -10.44 -17.55
N ALA A 59 4.12 -10.21 -16.49
CA ALA A 59 4.18 -11.03 -15.29
C ALA A 59 3.87 -12.49 -15.61
N GLY A 60 4.76 -13.40 -15.18
CA GLY A 60 4.57 -14.84 -15.33
C GLY A 60 3.62 -15.42 -14.29
N ILE A 61 3.44 -14.73 -13.15
CA ILE A 61 2.53 -15.13 -12.07
C ILE A 61 1.69 -13.93 -11.63
N SER A 62 0.37 -14.04 -11.82
CA SER A 62 -0.60 -13.04 -11.33
C SER A 62 -1.55 -13.63 -10.29
N ILE A 63 -1.90 -12.85 -9.27
CA ILE A 63 -3.00 -13.15 -8.36
C ILE A 63 -4.29 -12.88 -9.11
N SER A 64 -5.28 -13.75 -8.95
CA SER A 64 -6.61 -13.58 -9.53
C SER A 64 -7.19 -12.19 -9.19
N PRO A 65 -7.65 -11.40 -10.19
CA PRO A 65 -8.32 -10.11 -9.97
C PRO A 65 -9.49 -10.21 -8.98
N LEU A 66 -10.18 -11.36 -8.95
CA LEU A 66 -11.27 -11.61 -7.99
C LEU A 66 -10.76 -11.66 -6.55
N ARG A 67 -9.63 -12.33 -6.29
CA ARG A 67 -9.04 -12.41 -4.94
C ARG A 67 -8.56 -11.04 -4.46
N LEU A 68 -8.01 -10.27 -5.38
CA LEU A 68 -7.57 -8.90 -5.15
C LEU A 68 -8.76 -8.00 -4.80
N ALA A 69 -9.83 -8.01 -5.60
CA ALA A 69 -11.05 -7.26 -5.32
C ALA A 69 -11.71 -7.68 -3.99
N GLN A 70 -11.68 -8.98 -3.66
CA GLN A 70 -12.16 -9.48 -2.36
C GLN A 70 -11.31 -9.00 -1.18
N PHE A 71 -10.00 -8.87 -1.36
CA PHE A 71 -9.11 -8.31 -0.35
C PHE A 71 -9.46 -6.84 -0.09
N PHE A 72 -9.62 -6.03 -1.14
CA PHE A 72 -9.96 -4.60 -1.01
C PHE A 72 -11.33 -4.35 -0.41
N ARG A 73 -12.35 -5.12 -0.80
CA ARG A 73 -13.66 -5.04 -0.15
C ARG A 73 -13.63 -5.30 1.35
N ARG A 74 -12.63 -6.05 1.84
CA ARG A 74 -12.46 -6.33 3.28
C ARG A 74 -11.68 -5.23 4.02
N ILE A 75 -11.11 -4.27 3.32
CA ILE A 75 -10.49 -3.07 3.92
C ILE A 75 -11.56 -2.08 4.36
N GLU A 76 -12.68 -2.02 3.65
CA GLU A 76 -13.85 -1.24 4.07
C GLU A 76 -14.23 -1.58 5.51
N ALA A 77 -14.34 -0.54 6.34
CA ALA A 77 -14.75 -0.64 7.72
C ALA A 77 -16.11 0.04 7.93
N ALA A 78 -16.70 -0.19 9.10
CA ALA A 78 -17.97 0.43 9.47
C ALA A 78 -17.81 1.90 9.91
N THR A 79 -16.63 2.28 10.38
CA THR A 79 -16.34 3.64 10.87
C THR A 79 -15.17 4.26 10.12
N PRO A 80 -15.13 5.60 9.97
CA PRO A 80 -14.00 6.29 9.35
C PRO A 80 -12.67 6.03 10.07
N ALA A 81 -12.68 6.04 11.41
CA ALA A 81 -11.49 5.80 12.23
C ALA A 81 -10.86 4.42 11.98
N GLU A 82 -11.69 3.38 11.97
CA GLU A 82 -11.22 2.02 11.69
C GLU A 82 -10.76 1.87 10.23
N HIS A 83 -11.46 2.53 9.30
CA HIS A 83 -11.09 2.48 7.89
C HIS A 83 -9.71 3.09 7.65
N LEU A 84 -9.45 4.28 8.20
CA LEU A 84 -8.14 4.93 8.18
C LEU A 84 -7.05 4.07 8.80
N ALA A 85 -7.36 3.42 9.92
CA ALA A 85 -6.43 2.50 10.58
C ALA A 85 -6.08 1.29 9.71
N ARG A 86 -7.05 0.74 8.95
CA ARG A 86 -6.85 -0.40 8.04
C ARG A 86 -6.04 -0.01 6.80
N VAL A 87 -6.29 1.16 6.23
CA VAL A 87 -5.51 1.69 5.09
C VAL A 87 -4.06 1.89 5.51
N ALA A 88 -3.84 2.62 6.60
CA ALA A 88 -2.49 2.84 7.12
C ALA A 88 -1.76 1.53 7.48
N ALA A 89 -2.50 0.49 7.90
CA ALA A 89 -1.94 -0.82 8.15
C ALA A 89 -1.55 -1.57 6.86
N LEU A 90 -2.30 -1.38 5.77
CA LEU A 90 -1.98 -1.96 4.47
C LEU A 90 -0.70 -1.32 3.92
N ASP A 91 -0.65 0.01 3.83
CA ASP A 91 0.51 0.72 3.24
C ASP A 91 1.77 0.44 4.05
N TRP A 92 1.64 0.38 5.37
CA TRP A 92 2.73 -0.06 6.25
C TRP A 92 3.19 -1.49 5.95
N ALA A 93 2.26 -2.43 5.74
CA ALA A 93 2.58 -3.82 5.44
C ALA A 93 3.25 -3.96 4.07
N VAL A 94 2.77 -3.22 3.06
CA VAL A 94 3.37 -3.14 1.71
C VAL A 94 4.78 -2.55 1.79
N CYS A 95 4.96 -1.42 2.49
CA CYS A 95 6.27 -0.81 2.72
C CYS A 95 7.26 -1.77 3.39
N LYS A 96 6.82 -2.52 4.40
CA LYS A 96 7.65 -3.54 5.06
C LYS A 96 8.04 -4.68 4.12
N LEU A 97 7.13 -5.07 3.23
CA LEU A 97 7.40 -6.11 2.24
C LEU A 97 8.41 -5.63 1.20
N LEU A 98 8.34 -4.36 0.80
CA LEU A 98 9.25 -3.72 -0.14
C LEU A 98 10.63 -3.40 0.43
N GLN A 99 10.74 -3.13 1.73
CA GLN A 99 11.98 -2.66 2.35
C GLN A 99 13.24 -3.46 1.96
N PRO A 100 13.23 -4.80 1.92
CA PRO A 100 14.41 -5.58 1.54
C PRO A 100 14.74 -5.48 0.05
N LEU A 101 13.76 -5.23 -0.82
CA LEU A 101 13.97 -5.04 -2.27
C LEU A 101 14.72 -3.74 -2.56
N LEU A 102 14.56 -2.74 -1.69
CA LEU A 102 15.15 -1.41 -1.82
C LEU A 102 16.50 -1.27 -1.12
N ARG A 103 17.06 -2.35 -0.58
CA ARG A 103 18.41 -2.33 0.00
C ARG A 103 19.46 -2.04 -1.09
N ILE A 104 20.40 -1.17 -0.75
CA ILE A 104 21.59 -0.91 -1.58
C ILE A 104 22.34 -2.22 -1.78
N GLY A 105 22.72 -2.53 -3.03
CA GLY A 105 23.36 -3.80 -3.41
C GLY A 105 22.37 -4.91 -3.81
N GLY A 106 21.07 -4.69 -3.67
CA GLY A 106 20.04 -5.61 -4.17
C GLY A 106 19.78 -5.49 -5.68
N PRO A 107 19.04 -6.43 -6.30
CA PRO A 107 18.77 -6.42 -7.75
C PRO A 107 18.16 -5.12 -8.27
N VAL A 108 17.29 -4.47 -7.48
CA VAL A 108 16.66 -3.19 -7.86
C VAL A 108 17.68 -2.05 -7.91
N SER A 109 18.72 -2.08 -7.07
CA SER A 109 19.77 -1.05 -7.05
C SER A 109 20.65 -1.03 -8.32
N GLN A 110 20.57 -2.08 -9.15
CA GLN A 110 21.22 -2.10 -10.47
C GLN A 110 20.49 -1.24 -11.51
N ALA A 111 19.30 -0.74 -11.21
CA ALA A 111 18.57 0.23 -12.00
C ALA A 111 18.39 1.53 -11.18
N PRO A 112 19.36 2.48 -11.22
CA PRO A 112 19.40 3.61 -10.30
C PRO A 112 18.15 4.49 -10.31
N LEU A 113 17.57 4.74 -11.49
CA LEU A 113 16.34 5.52 -11.64
C LEU A 113 15.15 4.83 -10.98
N LEU A 114 15.00 3.52 -11.18
CA LEU A 114 13.95 2.71 -10.56
C LEU A 114 14.14 2.62 -9.05
N HIS A 115 15.38 2.45 -8.60
CA HIS A 115 15.72 2.41 -7.18
C HIS A 115 15.38 3.73 -6.47
N SER A 116 15.73 4.87 -7.08
CA SER A 116 15.37 6.20 -6.57
C SER A 116 13.85 6.37 -6.49
N ALA A 117 13.15 6.12 -7.59
CA ALA A 117 11.69 6.26 -7.67
C ALA A 117 10.96 5.41 -6.61
N MET A 118 11.43 4.20 -6.36
CA MET A 118 10.86 3.33 -5.32
C MET A 118 11.23 3.76 -3.89
N CYS A 119 12.39 4.40 -3.70
CA CYS A 119 12.75 4.97 -2.41
C CYS A 119 11.93 6.23 -2.09
N ASP A 120 11.59 7.01 -3.12
CA ASP A 120 10.74 8.20 -3.00
C ASP A 120 9.31 7.78 -2.67
N LEU A 121 8.74 6.84 -3.44
CA LEU A 121 7.42 6.26 -3.16
C LEU A 121 7.32 5.76 -1.71
N ARG A 122 8.30 4.97 -1.24
CA ARG A 122 8.33 4.49 0.16
C ARG A 122 8.32 5.63 1.19
N GLN A 123 8.95 6.77 0.91
CA GLN A 123 8.97 7.90 1.84
C GLN A 123 7.60 8.57 1.93
N ASP A 124 6.93 8.70 0.79
CA ASP A 124 5.57 9.23 0.72
C ASP A 124 4.58 8.30 1.41
N GLU A 125 4.67 6.99 1.17
CA GLU A 125 3.86 6.00 1.89
C GLU A 125 4.04 6.07 3.42
N ALA A 126 5.28 6.23 3.88
CA ALA A 126 5.55 6.40 5.32
C ALA A 126 4.97 7.71 5.87
N ARG A 127 4.85 8.76 5.06
CA ARG A 127 4.15 10.00 5.40
C ARG A 127 2.64 9.75 5.48
N HIS A 128 2.04 9.09 4.49
CA HIS A 128 0.60 8.79 4.43
C HIS A 128 0.15 7.93 5.61
N VAL A 129 0.91 6.86 5.92
CA VAL A 129 0.69 6.01 7.10
C VAL A 129 0.67 6.83 8.39
N ARG A 130 1.58 7.78 8.56
CA ARG A 130 1.64 8.62 9.77
C ARG A 130 0.42 9.54 9.86
N LEU A 131 0.02 10.16 8.75
CA LEU A 131 -1.14 11.04 8.69
C LEU A 131 -2.44 10.29 8.96
N ALA A 132 -2.69 9.18 8.26
CA ALA A 132 -3.89 8.36 8.44
C ALA A 132 -4.01 7.79 9.87
N ARG A 133 -2.90 7.36 10.47
CA ARG A 133 -2.87 6.94 11.90
C ARG A 133 -3.18 8.09 12.84
N GLY A 134 -2.65 9.29 12.59
CA GLY A 134 -2.93 10.48 13.39
C GLY A 134 -4.42 10.84 13.36
N LEU A 135 -5.03 10.83 12.18
CA LEU A 135 -6.45 11.06 12.00
C LEU A 135 -7.31 9.99 12.71
N ALA A 136 -6.96 8.71 12.56
CA ALA A 136 -7.65 7.63 13.27
C ALA A 136 -7.58 7.82 14.80
N GLN A 137 -6.41 8.21 15.33
CA GLN A 137 -6.23 8.50 16.75
C GLN A 137 -7.06 9.68 17.25
N GLN A 138 -7.12 10.77 16.48
CA GLN A 138 -7.99 11.91 16.78
C GLN A 138 -9.47 11.51 16.84
N MET A 139 -9.87 10.49 16.06
CA MET A 139 -11.21 9.92 16.06
C MET A 139 -11.42 8.83 17.13
N GLY A 140 -10.47 8.67 18.06
CA GLY A 140 -10.59 7.74 19.20
C GLY A 140 -10.01 6.35 18.96
N PHE A 141 -9.30 6.11 17.85
CA PHE A 141 -8.65 4.82 17.59
C PHE A 141 -7.34 4.69 18.38
N SER A 142 -7.28 3.75 19.31
CA SER A 142 -6.11 3.59 20.19
C SER A 142 -4.89 2.99 19.48
N ALA A 143 -3.70 3.24 20.02
CA ALA A 143 -2.46 2.62 19.54
C ALA A 143 -2.48 1.07 19.63
N THR A 144 -3.16 0.52 20.64
CA THR A 144 -3.34 -0.93 20.81
C THR A 144 -4.20 -1.51 19.70
N GLN A 145 -5.33 -0.85 19.37
CA GLN A 145 -6.17 -1.25 18.24
C GLN A 145 -5.41 -1.16 16.91
N GLN A 146 -4.62 -0.09 16.71
CA GLN A 146 -3.79 0.05 15.52
C GLN A 146 -2.77 -1.09 15.39
N THR A 147 -2.13 -1.49 16.50
CA THR A 147 -1.14 -2.57 16.49
C THR A 147 -1.78 -3.91 16.11
N ALA A 148 -2.99 -4.18 16.61
CA ALA A 148 -3.74 -5.37 16.26
C ALA A 148 -4.10 -5.41 14.77
N ILE A 149 -4.58 -4.29 14.21
CA ILE A 149 -4.88 -4.18 12.77
C ILE A 149 -3.62 -4.35 11.92
N ASN A 150 -2.49 -3.75 12.32
CA ASN A 150 -1.22 -3.91 11.60
C ASN A 150 -0.82 -5.38 11.47
N LEU A 151 -0.96 -6.15 12.56
CA LEU A 151 -0.61 -7.58 12.57
C LEU A 151 -1.57 -8.40 11.68
N ASP A 152 -2.88 -8.18 11.80
CA ASP A 152 -3.88 -8.87 10.97
C ASP A 152 -3.68 -8.54 9.49
N MET A 153 -3.50 -7.26 9.14
CA MET A 153 -3.28 -6.83 7.77
C MET A 153 -2.00 -7.43 7.18
N GLN A 154 -0.90 -7.45 7.95
CA GLN A 154 0.34 -8.09 7.53
C GLN A 154 0.13 -9.58 7.20
N GLN A 155 -0.57 -10.31 8.06
CA GLN A 155 -0.85 -11.74 7.82
C GLN A 155 -1.76 -11.96 6.61
N ARG A 156 -2.73 -11.08 6.38
CA ARG A 156 -3.61 -11.15 5.21
C ARG A 156 -2.86 -10.85 3.92
N LEU A 157 -2.02 -9.81 3.93
CA LEU A 157 -1.17 -9.46 2.78
C LEU A 157 -0.20 -10.60 2.46
N GLN A 158 0.44 -11.20 3.46
CA GLN A 158 1.30 -12.37 3.27
C GLN A 158 0.56 -13.56 2.63
N ARG A 159 -0.67 -13.84 3.07
CA ARG A 159 -1.53 -14.88 2.47
C ARG A 159 -1.92 -14.54 1.03
N LEU A 160 -2.27 -13.28 0.77
CA LEU A 160 -2.58 -12.80 -0.58
C LEU A 160 -1.38 -13.01 -1.52
N MET A 161 -0.18 -12.66 -1.05
CA MET A 161 1.06 -12.73 -1.83
C MET A 161 1.71 -14.13 -1.88
N GLN A 162 1.11 -15.16 -1.27
CA GLN A 162 1.62 -16.52 -1.32
C GLN A 162 1.95 -17.00 -2.75
N PRO A 163 1.12 -16.74 -3.79
CA PRO A 163 1.41 -17.19 -5.16
C PRO A 163 2.70 -16.59 -5.74
N VAL A 164 3.08 -15.39 -5.32
CA VAL A 164 4.27 -14.68 -5.78
C VAL A 164 5.42 -14.71 -4.76
N HIS A 165 5.27 -15.47 -3.67
CA HIS A 165 6.27 -15.55 -2.61
C HIS A 165 7.65 -15.97 -3.13
N ALA A 166 7.71 -16.97 -4.03
CA ALA A 166 8.96 -17.42 -4.62
C ALA A 166 9.61 -16.35 -5.53
N ALA A 167 8.82 -15.48 -6.17
CA ALA A 167 9.34 -14.35 -6.94
C ALA A 167 9.87 -13.25 -6.01
N LEU A 168 9.17 -12.96 -4.91
CA LEU A 168 9.63 -12.03 -3.87
C LEU A 168 10.96 -12.47 -3.25
N GLN A 169 11.10 -13.74 -2.89
CA GLN A 169 12.34 -14.25 -2.29
C GLN A 169 13.53 -14.14 -3.26
N ARG A 170 13.33 -14.39 -4.56
CA ARG A 170 14.38 -14.19 -5.58
C ARG A 170 14.83 -12.72 -5.67
N LEU A 171 13.91 -11.77 -5.50
CA LEU A 171 14.23 -10.35 -5.57
C LEU A 171 14.87 -9.79 -4.29
N ARG A 172 14.75 -10.50 -3.15
CA ARG A 172 15.36 -10.08 -1.88
C ARG A 172 16.88 -10.32 -1.84
N GLY A 173 17.44 -11.05 -2.82
CA GLY A 173 18.77 -11.65 -2.68
C GLY A 173 18.73 -12.75 -1.61
N GLN A 174 19.53 -13.79 -1.78
CA GLN A 174 19.72 -14.79 -0.72
C GLN A 174 20.22 -14.13 0.57
#